data_AF-A0A6P4JR91-F1
#
_entry.id   AF-A0A6P4JR91-F1
#
_cell.length_a   1.000
_cell.length_b   1.000
_cell.length_c   1.000
_cell.angle_alpha   90.00
_cell.angle_beta   90.00
_cell.angle_gamma   90.00
#
_symmetry.space_group_name_H-M   'P 1'
#
loop_
_entity.id
_entity.type
_entity.pdbx_description
1 polymer ?
#
loop_
_entity_poly.entity_id
_entity_poly.type
_entity_poly.pdbx_seq_one_letter_code
_entity_poly.pdbx_strand_id
1 'polypeptide(L)'
;MPDKRPLDPTQPVLYIEHCRHRQIYRKRALHLHSSLADALRAIHPKVNLQLRINDCGPPQVGSFEVAVSPTPTEDTKARQRVWTGLKRMPSSSKIPHVDDILSPVCFALKLRDPHKESHRKVLTNLRRSIDKEDGKL
;
A
#
# COMPACT_ATOMS: atom_id res chain seq x y z
N MET A 1 -11.20 20.77 4.39
CA MET A 1 -9.87 21.04 4.93
C MET A 1 -9.03 19.79 4.76
N PRO A 2 -7.80 19.88 4.22
CA PRO A 2 -6.89 18.74 4.18
C PRO A 2 -6.63 18.25 5.61
N ASP A 3 -6.50 16.94 5.79
CA ASP A 3 -6.17 16.37 7.10
C ASP A 3 -4.72 16.77 7.41
N LYS A 4 -4.50 17.60 8.42
CA LYS A 4 -3.17 18.15 8.77
C LYS A 4 -2.49 17.42 9.92
N ARG A 5 -3.02 16.27 10.35
CA ARG A 5 -2.43 15.50 11.46
C ARG A 5 -0.97 15.16 11.13
N PRO A 6 -0.01 15.33 12.06
CA PRO A 6 1.38 14.97 11.79
C PRO A 6 1.47 13.48 11.44
N LEU A 7 2.29 13.17 10.43
CA LEU A 7 2.53 11.79 9.99
C LEU A 7 3.86 11.31 10.58
N ASP A 8 3.92 10.04 10.95
CA ASP A 8 5.16 9.37 11.31
C ASP A 8 6.03 9.22 10.06
N PRO A 9 7.28 9.75 10.05
CA PRO A 9 8.17 9.71 8.89
C PRO A 9 8.64 8.29 8.54
N THR A 10 8.49 7.32 9.46
CA THR A 10 8.95 5.93 9.31
C THR A 10 7.86 4.99 8.81
N GLN A 11 6.63 5.48 8.71
CA GLN A 11 5.46 4.66 8.38
C GLN A 11 4.86 5.04 7.02
N PRO A 12 4.36 4.05 6.27
CA PRO A 12 3.80 4.29 4.95
C PRO A 12 2.50 5.10 5.03
N VAL A 13 2.21 5.81 3.94
CA VAL A 13 1.03 6.68 3.83
C VAL A 13 0.23 6.30 2.60
N LEU A 14 -1.06 6.05 2.81
CA LEU A 14 -2.06 5.93 1.75
C LEU A 14 -2.62 7.33 1.46
N TYR A 15 -2.54 7.75 0.20
CA TYR A 15 -3.12 9.00 -0.29
C TYR A 15 -4.35 8.69 -1.12
N ILE A 16 -5.49 9.27 -0.75
CA ILE A 16 -6.74 9.12 -1.48
C ILE A 16 -7.24 10.48 -1.94
N GLU A 17 -7.34 10.66 -3.25
CA GLU A 17 -7.88 11.86 -3.88
C GLU A 17 -9.26 11.53 -4.45
N HIS A 18 -10.30 12.22 -4.02
CA HIS A 18 -11.66 11.92 -4.44
C HIS A 18 -12.49 13.18 -4.68
N CYS A 19 -13.44 13.09 -5.62
CA CYS A 19 -14.40 14.17 -5.86
C CYS A 19 -15.10 14.59 -4.56
N ARG A 20 -15.03 15.89 -4.21
CA ARG A 20 -15.56 16.43 -2.94
C ARG A 20 -17.09 16.54 -2.89
N HIS A 21 -17.74 16.57 -4.06
CA HIS A 21 -19.20 16.67 -4.16
C HIS A 21 -19.93 15.39 -3.71
N ARG A 22 -19.24 14.24 -3.71
CA ARG A 22 -19.83 12.95 -3.34
C ARG A 22 -19.39 12.54 -1.94
N GLN A 23 -20.23 12.81 -0.93
CA GLN A 23 -19.92 12.48 0.46
C GLN A 23 -19.62 10.99 0.68
N ILE A 24 -20.25 10.11 -0.11
CA ILE A 24 -20.01 8.66 -0.04
C ILE A 24 -18.55 8.29 -0.33
N TYR A 25 -17.82 9.07 -1.15
CA TYR A 25 -16.42 8.78 -1.44
C TYR A 25 -15.54 8.96 -0.20
N ARG A 26 -15.82 9.94 0.66
CA ARG A 26 -15.08 10.11 1.91
C ARG A 26 -15.29 8.91 2.85
N LYS A 27 -16.54 8.48 3.03
CA LYS A 27 -16.87 7.30 3.85
C LYS A 27 -16.18 6.04 3.31
N ARG A 28 -16.18 5.88 1.99
CA ARG A 28 -15.54 4.73 1.32
C ARG A 28 -14.01 4.79 1.38
N ALA A 29 -13.41 5.97 1.32
CA ALA A 29 -11.97 6.17 1.50
C ALA A 29 -11.52 5.75 2.91
N LEU A 30 -12.26 6.16 3.94
CA LEU A 30 -11.99 5.76 5.33
C LEU A 30 -12.14 4.25 5.52
N HIS A 31 -13.20 3.66 4.97
CA HIS A 31 -13.41 2.21 5.03
C HIS A 31 -12.29 1.44 4.32
N LEU A 32 -11.92 1.85 3.10
CA LEU A 32 -10.83 1.25 2.33
C LEU A 32 -9.52 1.31 3.10
N HIS A 33 -9.22 2.45 3.72
CA HIS A 33 -8.03 2.60 4.57
C HIS A 33 -8.02 1.64 5.75
N SER A 34 -9.12 1.57 6.52
CA SER A 34 -9.20 0.67 7.68
C SER A 34 -8.99 -0.78 7.26
N SER A 35 -9.73 -1.25 6.27
CA SER A 35 -9.66 -2.64 5.81
C SER A 35 -8.28 -2.98 5.21
N LEU A 36 -7.66 -2.06 4.47
CA LEU A 36 -6.32 -2.26 3.92
C LEU A 36 -5.24 -2.25 5.02
N ALA A 37 -5.37 -1.37 6.02
CA ALA A 37 -4.46 -1.31 7.16
C ALA A 37 -4.51 -2.61 7.98
N ASP A 38 -5.71 -3.15 8.21
CA ASP A 38 -5.89 -4.43 8.89
C ASP A 38 -5.28 -5.59 8.09
N ALA A 39 -5.52 -5.64 6.79
CA ALA A 39 -4.94 -6.66 5.90
C ALA A 39 -3.40 -6.58 5.85
N LEU A 40 -2.84 -5.37 5.75
CA LEU A 40 -1.39 -5.18 5.77
C LEU A 40 -0.78 -5.57 7.11
N ARG A 41 -1.43 -5.24 8.23
CA ARG A 41 -0.94 -5.59 9.57
C ARG A 41 -0.95 -7.10 9.81
N ALA A 42 -1.89 -7.83 9.21
CA ALA A 42 -1.92 -9.29 9.28
C ALA A 42 -0.69 -9.93 8.61
N ILE A 43 -0.15 -9.32 7.55
CA ILE A 43 1.01 -9.83 6.80
C ILE A 43 2.33 -9.21 7.31
N HIS A 44 2.29 -7.93 7.68
CA HIS A 44 3.42 -7.12 8.13
C HIS A 44 3.04 -6.37 9.43
N PRO A 45 3.15 -7.01 10.61
CA PRO A 45 2.67 -6.45 11.87
C PRO A 45 3.30 -5.12 12.30
N LYS A 46 4.48 -4.80 11.78
CA LYS A 46 5.21 -3.56 12.05
C LYS A 46 4.75 -2.38 11.18
N VAL A 47 3.93 -2.63 10.16
CA VAL A 47 3.42 -1.61 9.27
C VAL A 47 2.16 -0.99 9.86
N ASN A 48 2.21 0.32 10.09
CA ASN A 48 1.06 1.13 10.45
C ASN A 48 0.72 2.07 9.28
N LEU A 49 -0.26 1.67 8.46
CA LEU A 49 -0.65 2.45 7.29
C LEU A 49 -1.37 3.73 7.71
N GLN A 50 -0.77 4.89 7.43
CA GLN A 50 -1.36 6.19 7.69
C GLN A 50 -2.23 6.66 6.50
N LEU A 51 -3.08 7.66 6.70
CA LEU A 51 -4.02 8.15 5.68
C LEU A 51 -3.92 9.66 5.46
N ARG A 52 -3.90 10.06 4.19
CA ARG A 52 -4.14 11.43 3.72
C ARG A 52 -5.25 11.45 2.69
N ILE A 53 -6.21 12.36 2.85
CA ILE A 53 -7.34 12.52 1.92
C ILE A 53 -7.36 13.94 1.37
N ASN A 54 -7.49 14.07 0.04
CA ASN A 54 -7.60 15.35 -0.64
C ASN A 54 -6.49 16.33 -0.24
N ASP A 55 -5.28 15.79 -0.17
CA ASP A 55 -4.06 16.46 0.29
C ASP A 55 -3.43 17.28 -0.83
N CYS A 56 -3.72 16.92 -2.09
CA CYS A 56 -3.20 17.61 -3.27
C CYS A 56 -4.29 18.36 -4.04
N GLY A 57 -4.30 19.68 -3.90
CA GLY A 57 -5.08 20.58 -4.75
C GLY A 57 -6.57 20.23 -4.84
N PRO A 58 -7.29 20.78 -5.84
CA PRO A 58 -8.66 20.39 -6.12
C PRO A 58 -8.70 19.02 -6.83
N PRO A 59 -9.40 18.01 -6.29
CA PRO A 59 -9.51 16.70 -6.93
C PRO A 59 -10.37 16.80 -8.18
N GLN A 60 -10.06 15.97 -9.18
CA GLN A 60 -10.79 15.94 -10.44
C GLN A 60 -12.24 15.46 -10.25
N VAL A 61 -13.16 16.02 -11.03
CA VAL A 61 -14.59 15.66 -10.96
C VAL A 61 -14.75 14.17 -11.29
N GLY A 62 -15.47 13.46 -10.41
CA GLY A 62 -15.72 12.03 -10.56
C GLY A 62 -14.55 11.10 -10.22
N SER A 63 -13.39 11.64 -9.84
CA SER A 63 -12.21 10.82 -9.52
C SER A 63 -12.32 10.10 -8.17
N PHE A 64 -11.62 8.98 -8.11
CA PHE A 64 -11.27 8.26 -6.88
C PHE A 64 -9.91 7.62 -7.14
N GLU A 65 -8.86 8.31 -6.76
CA GLU A 65 -7.48 7.93 -7.03
C GLU A 65 -6.82 7.47 -5.74
N VAL A 66 -6.05 6.38 -5.83
CA VAL A 66 -5.33 5.83 -4.68
C VAL A 66 -3.86 5.74 -5.04
N ALA A 67 -3.03 6.31 -4.17
CA ALA A 67 -1.58 6.22 -4.26
C ALA A 67 -0.99 5.89 -2.89
N VAL A 68 0.24 5.37 -2.88
CA VAL A 68 0.95 5.01 -1.65
C VAL A 68 2.40 5.48 -1.72
N SER A 69 2.97 5.79 -0.57
CA SER A 69 4.41 6.07 -0.44
C SER A 69 4.94 5.37 0.82
N PRO A 70 6.19 4.84 0.80
CA PRO A 70 6.82 4.26 1.98
C PRO A 70 7.07 5.26 3.10
N THR A 71 7.19 6.55 2.75
CA THR A 71 7.35 7.66 3.69
C THR A 71 6.41 8.82 3.33
N PRO A 72 6.02 9.66 4.31
CA PRO A 72 5.29 10.89 4.03
C PRO A 72 6.00 11.77 2.99
N THR A 73 5.26 12.29 2.02
CA THR A 73 5.82 13.14 0.96
C THR A 73 4.78 14.11 0.41
N GLU A 74 5.18 15.35 0.20
CA GLU A 74 4.39 16.37 -0.49
C GLU A 74 4.53 16.25 -2.02
N ASP A 75 5.60 15.61 -2.51
CA ASP A 75 5.78 15.38 -3.93
C ASP A 75 4.82 14.30 -4.43
N THR A 76 3.85 14.74 -5.24
CA THR A 76 2.88 13.85 -5.88
C THR A 76 3.51 12.84 -6.84
N LYS A 77 4.68 13.15 -7.41
CA LYS A 77 5.38 12.24 -8.34
C LYS A 77 6.09 11.10 -7.61
N ALA A 78 6.50 11.33 -6.36
CA ALA A 78 7.07 10.31 -5.48
C ALA A 78 6.02 9.29 -4.98
N ARG A 79 4.72 9.63 -5.07
CA ARG A 79 3.61 8.74 -4.68
C ARG A 79 3.34 7.73 -5.80
N GLN A 80 3.37 6.45 -5.47
CA GLN A 80 3.08 5.38 -6.42
C GLN A 80 1.58 5.17 -6.55
N ARG A 81 1.02 5.46 -7.72
CA ARG A 81 -0.41 5.26 -8.00
C ARG A 81 -0.72 3.76 -8.10
N VAL A 82 -1.68 3.30 -7.30
CA VAL A 82 -2.16 1.91 -7.30
C VAL A 82 -3.57 1.77 -7.84
N TRP A 83 -4.33 2.87 -7.95
CA TRP A 83 -5.68 2.85 -8.52
C TRP A 83 -6.07 4.17 -9.19
N THR A 84 -6.91 4.08 -10.22
CA THR A 84 -7.61 5.21 -10.83
C THR A 84 -9.07 4.90 -11.10
N GLY A 85 -9.97 5.76 -10.62
CA GLY A 85 -11.41 5.66 -10.89
C GLY A 85 -11.80 6.29 -12.22
N LEU A 86 -11.00 7.22 -12.75
CA LEU A 86 -11.35 8.02 -13.92
C LEU A 86 -11.49 7.21 -15.20
N LYS A 87 -10.57 6.27 -15.45
CA LYS A 87 -10.50 5.50 -16.72
C LYS A 87 -11.37 4.24 -16.75
N ARG A 88 -12.20 4.00 -15.73
CA ARG A 88 -13.06 2.82 -15.68
C ARG A 88 -14.35 3.03 -16.47
N MET A 89 -14.81 1.98 -17.17
CA MET A 89 -16.09 1.96 -17.88
C MET A 89 -17.24 2.46 -16.97
N PRO A 90 -18.32 3.06 -17.53
CA PRO A 90 -19.41 3.63 -16.75
C PRO A 90 -20.04 2.67 -15.73
N SER A 91 -20.06 1.37 -16.05
CA SER A 91 -20.61 0.29 -15.21
C SER A 91 -19.64 -0.25 -14.15
N SER A 92 -18.35 0.11 -14.24
CA SER A 92 -17.33 -0.45 -13.35
C SER A 92 -17.18 0.40 -12.08
N SER A 93 -17.00 -0.27 -10.93
CA SER A 93 -16.82 0.42 -9.65
C SER A 93 -15.63 1.37 -9.70
N LYS A 94 -15.88 2.64 -9.36
CA LYS A 94 -14.86 3.69 -9.25
C LYS A 94 -13.97 3.51 -8.03
N ILE A 95 -14.46 2.79 -7.02
CA ILE A 95 -13.76 2.54 -5.76
C ILE A 95 -13.25 1.08 -5.78
N PRO A 96 -11.96 0.84 -5.48
CA PRO A 96 -11.42 -0.51 -5.44
C PRO A 96 -11.92 -1.30 -4.23
N HIS A 97 -11.93 -2.62 -4.34
CA HIS A 97 -11.91 -3.52 -3.19
C HIS A 97 -10.49 -3.63 -2.62
N VAL A 98 -10.34 -4.10 -1.37
CA VAL A 98 -9.01 -4.32 -0.77
C VAL A 98 -8.19 -5.31 -1.60
N ASP A 99 -8.81 -6.40 -2.04
CA ASP A 99 -8.14 -7.43 -2.84
C ASP A 99 -7.58 -6.90 -4.16
N ASP A 100 -8.23 -5.88 -4.74
CA ASP A 100 -7.78 -5.26 -5.99
C ASP A 100 -6.45 -4.50 -5.82
N ILE A 101 -6.19 -3.97 -4.62
CA ILE A 101 -5.07 -3.04 -4.38
C ILE A 101 -4.06 -3.53 -3.36
N LEU A 102 -4.34 -4.59 -2.59
CA LEU A 102 -3.43 -5.12 -1.57
C LEU A 102 -2.08 -5.52 -2.18
N SER A 103 -2.09 -6.33 -3.24
CA SER A 103 -0.87 -6.76 -3.93
C SER A 103 -0.07 -5.59 -4.54
N PRO A 104 -0.69 -4.66 -5.31
CA PRO A 104 -0.02 -3.43 -5.77
C PRO A 104 0.58 -2.59 -4.64
N VAL A 105 -0.11 -2.47 -3.51
CA VAL A 105 0.35 -1.71 -2.35
C VAL A 105 1.57 -2.38 -1.71
N CYS A 106 1.52 -3.69 -1.47
CA CYS A 106 2.68 -4.44 -0.94
C CYS A 106 3.90 -4.29 -1.86
N PHE A 107 3.69 -4.37 -3.18
CA PHE A 107 4.76 -4.19 -4.17
C PHE A 107 5.35 -2.77 -4.13
N ALA A 108 4.50 -1.73 -4.14
CA ALA A 108 4.92 -0.34 -4.05
C ALA A 108 5.71 -0.07 -2.76
N LEU A 109 5.24 -0.59 -1.63
CA LEU A 109 5.90 -0.48 -0.34
C LEU A 109 7.14 -1.38 -0.18
N LYS A 110 7.49 -2.19 -1.19
CA LYS A 110 8.59 -3.16 -1.16
C LYS A 110 8.51 -4.09 0.05
N LEU A 111 7.29 -4.38 0.52
CA LEU A 111 7.05 -5.31 1.61
C LEU A 111 7.26 -6.71 1.04
N ARG A 112 8.36 -7.36 1.45
CA ARG A 112 8.73 -8.69 0.93
C ARG A 112 7.77 -9.73 1.48
N ASP A 113 7.36 -10.64 0.61
CA ASP A 113 6.63 -11.83 1.02
C ASP A 113 7.41 -12.60 2.10
N PRO A 114 6.86 -12.77 3.32
CA PRO A 114 7.55 -13.48 4.40
C PRO A 114 7.78 -14.97 4.07
N HIS A 115 6.98 -15.55 3.16
CA HIS A 115 7.10 -16.95 2.76
C HIS A 115 8.30 -17.17 1.81
N LYS A 116 8.60 -16.22 0.92
CA LYS A 116 9.78 -16.30 0.04
C LYS A 116 11.12 -16.13 0.76
N GLU A 117 11.14 -15.45 1.92
CA GLU A 117 12.36 -15.32 2.72
C GLU A 117 12.74 -16.66 3.40
N SER A 118 11.74 -17.45 3.81
CA SER A 118 11.95 -18.76 4.42
C SER A 118 12.60 -19.74 3.43
N HIS A 119 12.11 -19.80 2.18
CA HIS A 119 12.69 -20.66 1.14
C HIS A 119 14.13 -20.28 0.77
N ARG A 120 14.45 -18.98 0.74
CA ARG A 120 15.81 -18.52 0.41
C ARG A 120 16.83 -18.88 1.50
N LYS A 121 16.44 -18.81 2.79
CA LYS A 121 17.28 -19.21 3.92
C LYS A 121 17.54 -20.72 3.95
N VAL A 122 16.55 -21.53 3.61
CA VAL A 122 16.68 -23.00 3.52
C VAL A 122 17.69 -23.39 2.44
N LEU A 123 17.62 -22.79 1.24
CA LEU A 123 18.56 -23.09 0.16
C LEU A 123 20.01 -22.66 0.46
N THR A 124 20.21 -21.56 1.18
CA THR A 124 21.56 -21.16 1.61
C THR A 124 22.12 -22.02 2.73
N ASN A 125 21.27 -22.56 3.60
CA ASN A 125 21.69 -23.44 4.68
C ASN A 125 22.01 -24.85 4.16
N LEU A 126 21.28 -25.37 3.17
CA LEU A 126 21.56 -26.68 2.58
C LEU A 126 22.91 -26.74 1.86
N ARG A 127 23.34 -25.65 1.20
CA ARG A 127 24.66 -25.57 0.56
C ARG A 127 25.80 -25.64 1.58
N ARG A 128 25.68 -24.98 2.74
CA ARG A 128 26.73 -24.98 3.78
C ARG A 128 26.91 -26.31 4.50
N SER A 129 25.90 -27.18 4.50
CA SER A 129 25.98 -28.49 5.14
C SER A 129 26.80 -29.49 4.32
N ILE A 130 26.77 -29.35 2.98
CA ILE A 130 27.42 -30.29 2.05
C ILE A 130 28.94 -30.07 2.01
N ASP A 131 29.41 -28.83 2.21
CA ASP A 131 30.84 -28.50 2.25
C ASP A 131 31.56 -28.88 3.57
N LYS A 132 30.85 -29.48 4.54
CA LYS A 132 31.40 -29.82 5.86
C LYS A 132 31.58 -31.32 6.14
N GLU A 133 31.12 -32.22 5.26
CA GLU A 133 31.24 -33.67 5.49
C GLU A 133 32.40 -34.35 4.74
N ASP A 134 33.14 -33.66 3.87
CA ASP A 134 34.23 -34.27 3.07
C ASP A 134 35.64 -33.89 3.56
N GLY A 135 35.81 -33.78 4.88
CA GLY A 135 37.05 -33.29 5.49
C GLY A 135 37.42 -33.99 6.79
N LYS A 136 37.12 -35.29 6.93
CA LYS A 136 37.72 -36.12 7.99
C LYS A 136 37.62 -37.61 7.69
N LEU A 137 38.63 -38.14 7.00
CA LEU A 137 39.55 -39.21 7.47
C LEU A 137 40.45 -39.65 6.31
#